data_AF-A0A7S0WZQ4-F1
#
_entry.id   AF-A0A7S0WZQ4-F1
#
_cell.length_a   1.000
_cell.length_b   1.000
_cell.length_c   1.000
_cell.angle_alpha   90.00
_cell.angle_beta   90.00
_cell.angle_gamma   90.00
#
_symmetry.space_group_name_H-M   'P 1'
#
loop_
_entity.id
_entity.type
_entity.pdbx_description
1 polymer ?
#
loop_
_entity_poly.entity_id
_entity_poly.type
_entity_poly.pdbx_seq_one_letter_code
_entity_poly.pdbx_strand_id
1 'polypeptide(L)'
;AAIRQGVGLLKEAGGLLKLEDILPLFPDFVTIDAFRDAIGAALERYASQIEELKSEMEEATEIAEAVRSDLRGLESRAGVVVGPGVACARCGRSLSDAPPPAALDGLASGGAIPAFYVFPTGLSYHAPCCAAELLATHPPPAVRARVTATLSRLSRLAPADPAAVTLVSQLAADVAAEDP
;
A
#
# COMPACT_ATOMS: atom_id res chain seq x y z
N ALA A 1 -15.89 53.93 -8.79
CA ALA A 1 -16.24 53.81 -7.36
C ALA A 1 -16.42 52.34 -6.96
N ALA A 2 -17.30 51.58 -7.64
CA ALA A 2 -17.59 50.17 -7.34
C ALA A 2 -16.36 49.23 -7.32
N ILE A 3 -15.35 49.53 -8.12
CA ILE A 3 -14.18 48.65 -8.33
C ILE A 3 -13.22 48.65 -7.14
N ARG A 4 -12.97 49.83 -6.56
CA ARG A 4 -12.18 49.93 -5.32
C ARG A 4 -12.91 49.32 -4.14
N GLN A 5 -14.25 49.36 -4.13
CA GLN A 5 -15.06 48.65 -3.14
C GLN A 5 -14.96 47.14 -3.28
N GLY A 6 -15.01 46.60 -4.51
CA GLY A 6 -14.83 45.16 -4.76
C GLY A 6 -13.45 44.64 -4.33
N VAL A 7 -12.38 45.39 -4.63
CA VAL A 7 -11.01 45.05 -4.19
C VAL A 7 -10.86 45.19 -2.67
N GLY A 8 -11.52 46.19 -2.05
CA GLY A 8 -11.57 46.33 -0.59
C GLY A 8 -12.24 45.14 0.08
N LEU A 9 -13.36 44.67 -0.48
CA LEU A 9 -14.08 43.48 0.00
C LEU A 9 -13.21 42.22 -0.10
N LEU A 10 -12.40 42.08 -1.15
CA LEU A 10 -11.46 40.96 -1.31
C LEU A 10 -10.40 40.91 -0.21
N LYS A 11 -9.90 42.09 0.20
CA LYS A 11 -8.94 42.21 1.32
C LYS A 11 -9.60 41.92 2.67
N GLU A 12 -10.81 42.41 2.90
CA GLU A 12 -11.57 42.16 4.14
C GLU A 12 -12.01 40.70 4.27
N ALA A 13 -12.27 40.02 3.15
CA ALA A 13 -12.68 38.62 3.12
C ALA A 13 -11.55 37.61 3.46
N GLY A 14 -10.30 38.05 3.58
CA GLY A 14 -9.21 37.24 4.13
C GLY A 14 -8.94 35.92 3.40
N GLY A 15 -9.24 35.84 2.10
CA GLY A 15 -9.05 34.63 1.28
C GLY A 15 -10.28 33.73 1.12
N LEU A 16 -11.44 34.10 1.69
CA LEU A 16 -12.72 33.40 1.46
C LEU A 16 -13.33 33.68 0.07
N LEU A 17 -13.01 34.85 -0.50
CA LEU A 17 -13.39 35.25 -1.85
C LEU A 17 -12.13 35.35 -2.71
N LYS A 18 -12.14 34.71 -3.86
CA LYS A 18 -11.03 34.75 -4.81
C LYS A 18 -11.25 35.84 -5.84
N LEU A 19 -10.16 36.29 -6.46
CA LEU A 19 -10.22 37.26 -7.55
C LEU A 19 -11.07 36.73 -8.74
N GLU A 20 -11.06 35.42 -8.94
CA GLU A 20 -11.86 34.66 -9.90
C GLU A 20 -13.37 34.94 -9.76
N ASP A 21 -13.84 35.11 -8.53
CA ASP A 21 -15.26 35.21 -8.20
C ASP A 21 -15.83 36.61 -8.50
N ILE A 22 -14.97 37.64 -8.49
CA ILE A 22 -15.37 39.03 -8.74
C ILE A 22 -15.10 39.48 -10.18
N LEU A 23 -14.25 38.75 -10.92
CA LEU A 23 -13.91 39.02 -12.32
C LEU A 23 -15.13 39.19 -13.25
N PRO A 24 -16.21 38.38 -13.15
CA PRO A 24 -17.40 38.53 -14.00
C PRO A 24 -18.23 39.80 -13.76
N LEU A 25 -18.01 40.51 -12.64
CA LEU A 25 -18.83 41.65 -12.23
C LEU A 25 -18.34 42.98 -12.83
N PHE A 26 -17.26 42.97 -13.62
CA PHE A 26 -16.64 44.18 -14.15
C PHE A 26 -16.72 44.26 -15.68
N PRO A 27 -17.00 45.44 -16.25
CA PRO A 27 -17.03 45.65 -17.69
C PRO A 27 -15.62 45.54 -18.30
N ASP A 28 -15.54 45.09 -19.56
CA ASP A 28 -14.35 44.57 -20.28
C ASP A 28 -13.07 45.42 -20.25
N PHE A 29 -13.12 46.70 -19.85
CA PHE A 29 -11.96 47.59 -19.83
C PHE A 29 -12.00 48.57 -18.66
N VAL A 30 -11.69 48.07 -17.47
CA VAL A 30 -11.31 48.92 -16.34
C VAL A 30 -9.79 48.90 -16.23
N THR A 31 -9.20 50.06 -15.95
CA THR A 31 -7.76 50.24 -15.69
C THR A 31 -7.18 49.12 -14.84
N ILE A 32 -6.35 48.30 -15.50
CA ILE A 32 -5.58 47.17 -14.95
C ILE A 32 -4.79 47.57 -13.68
N ASP A 33 -4.46 48.86 -13.53
CA ASP A 33 -3.78 49.41 -12.36
C ASP A 33 -4.48 49.14 -11.02
N ALA A 34 -5.82 49.05 -10.99
CA ALA A 34 -6.55 48.79 -9.74
C ALA A 34 -6.45 47.32 -9.26
N PHE A 35 -6.07 46.40 -10.15
CA PHE A 35 -6.03 44.96 -9.90
C PHE A 35 -4.62 44.37 -9.93
N ARG A 36 -3.63 45.14 -10.43
CA ARG A 36 -2.24 44.71 -10.58
C ARG A 36 -1.70 44.03 -9.33
N ASP A 37 -1.88 44.65 -8.16
CA ASP A 37 -1.32 44.13 -6.90
C ASP A 37 -2.10 42.90 -6.39
N ALA A 38 -3.42 42.84 -6.63
CA ALA A 38 -4.24 41.70 -6.25
C ALA A 38 -3.96 40.47 -7.13
N ILE A 39 -3.76 40.69 -8.43
CA ILE A 39 -3.33 39.64 -9.37
C ILE A 39 -1.92 39.16 -9.01
N GLY A 40 -0.99 40.08 -8.72
CA GLY A 40 0.36 39.75 -8.29
C GLY A 40 0.36 38.85 -7.05
N ALA A 41 -0.37 39.26 -6.00
CA ALA A 41 -0.48 38.48 -4.77
C ALA A 41 -1.14 37.09 -4.98
N ALA A 42 -2.14 36.99 -5.87
CA ALA A 42 -2.77 35.71 -6.18
C ALA A 42 -1.82 34.78 -6.94
N LEU A 43 -1.06 35.30 -7.91
CA LEU A 43 -0.07 34.54 -8.66
C LEU A 43 1.09 34.07 -7.77
N GLU A 44 1.58 34.92 -6.86
CA GLU A 44 2.59 34.55 -5.87
C GLU A 44 2.09 33.44 -4.95
N ARG A 45 0.83 33.53 -4.50
CA ARG A 45 0.19 32.48 -3.70
C ARG A 45 0.12 31.16 -4.48
N TYR A 46 -0.30 31.18 -5.74
CA TYR A 46 -0.36 29.97 -6.56
C TYR A 46 1.03 29.38 -6.81
N ALA A 47 2.03 30.21 -7.08
CA ALA A 47 3.42 29.74 -7.23
C ALA A 47 3.91 29.06 -5.94
N SER A 48 3.62 29.64 -4.77
CA SER A 48 3.97 29.03 -3.48
C SER A 48 3.25 27.70 -3.25
N GLN A 49 1.95 27.61 -3.56
CA GLN A 49 1.18 26.37 -3.41
C GLN A 49 1.65 25.26 -4.35
N ILE A 50 2.04 25.61 -5.58
CA ILE A 50 2.62 24.66 -6.53
C ILE A 50 3.95 24.11 -5.99
N GLU A 51 4.77 24.97 -5.40
CA GLU A 51 6.06 24.55 -4.85
C GLU A 51 5.91 23.68 -3.61
N GLU A 52 4.96 24.00 -2.73
CA GLU A 52 4.58 23.17 -1.58
C GLU A 52 4.12 21.79 -2.04
N LEU A 53 3.19 21.73 -3.00
CA LEU A 53 2.68 20.45 -3.52
C LEU A 53 3.77 19.62 -4.21
N LYS A 54 4.71 20.26 -4.91
CA LYS A 54 5.87 19.57 -5.48
C LYS A 54 6.77 18.98 -4.39
N SER A 55 7.05 19.74 -3.34
CA SER A 55 7.85 19.27 -2.21
C SER A 55 7.17 18.08 -1.52
N GLU A 56 5.85 18.13 -1.32
CA GLU A 56 5.08 17.01 -0.77
C GLU A 56 5.18 15.76 -1.67
N MET A 57 5.12 15.95 -2.99
CA MET A 57 5.24 14.87 -3.96
C MET A 57 6.65 14.26 -3.98
N GLU A 58 7.70 15.08 -3.85
CA GLU A 58 9.09 14.63 -3.73
C GLU A 58 9.29 13.83 -2.43
N GLU A 59 8.81 14.34 -1.30
CA GLU A 59 8.89 13.65 0.00
C GLU A 59 8.16 12.29 -0.04
N ALA A 60 6.94 12.25 -0.59
CA ALA A 60 6.20 10.99 -0.76
C ALA A 60 6.95 9.99 -1.65
N THR A 61 7.64 10.48 -2.69
CA THR A 61 8.43 9.65 -3.59
C THR A 61 9.66 9.09 -2.89
N GLU A 62 10.39 9.91 -2.13
CA GLU A 62 11.54 9.48 -1.33
C GLU A 62 11.14 8.41 -0.30
N ILE A 63 10.02 8.61 0.39
CA ILE A 63 9.48 7.63 1.34
C ILE A 63 9.16 6.31 0.62
N ALA A 64 8.49 6.38 -0.54
CA ALA A 64 8.15 5.18 -1.31
C ALA A 64 9.40 4.43 -1.78
N GLU A 65 10.45 5.14 -2.21
CA GLU A 65 11.73 4.54 -2.59
C GLU A 65 12.45 3.90 -1.41
N ALA A 66 12.46 4.55 -0.25
CA ALA A 66 13.03 3.99 0.98
C ALA A 66 12.32 2.67 1.37
N VAL A 67 10.98 2.66 1.36
CA VAL A 67 10.18 1.45 1.64
C VAL A 67 10.47 0.34 0.63
N ARG A 68 10.52 0.66 -0.67
CA ARG A 68 10.86 -0.33 -1.73
C ARG A 68 12.27 -0.89 -1.54
N SER A 69 13.23 -0.06 -1.13
CA SER A 69 14.59 -0.49 -0.80
C SER A 69 14.61 -1.43 0.40
N ASP A 70 13.89 -1.10 1.46
CA ASP A 70 13.77 -1.95 2.66
C ASP A 70 13.13 -3.30 2.32
N LEU A 71 12.06 -3.32 1.51
CA LEU A 71 11.42 -4.55 1.06
C LEU A 71 12.39 -5.45 0.29
N ARG A 72 13.15 -4.90 -0.68
CA ARG A 72 14.22 -5.66 -1.39
C ARG A 72 15.27 -6.20 -0.41
N GLY A 73 15.61 -5.43 0.62
CA GLY A 73 16.49 -5.85 1.69
C GLY A 73 15.95 -7.00 2.56
N LEU A 74 14.62 -7.20 2.60
CA LEU A 74 13.98 -8.30 3.31
C LEU A 74 13.91 -9.58 2.46
N GLU A 75 13.78 -9.47 1.14
CA GLU A 75 13.68 -10.63 0.21
C GLU A 75 14.91 -11.55 0.29
N SER A 76 16.10 -11.00 0.53
CA SER A 76 17.35 -11.77 0.62
C SER A 76 17.64 -12.34 2.01
N ARG A 77 16.83 -12.00 3.03
CA ARG A 77 17.06 -12.46 4.41
C ARG A 77 16.49 -13.85 4.60
N ALA A 78 17.36 -14.81 4.90
CA ALA A 78 16.96 -16.13 5.38
C ALA A 78 16.98 -16.16 6.92
N GLY A 79 15.87 -16.56 7.53
CA GLY A 79 15.83 -16.89 8.96
C GLY A 79 16.29 -18.32 9.19
N VAL A 80 17.32 -18.52 10.00
CA VAL A 80 17.74 -19.86 10.44
C VAL A 80 17.01 -20.21 11.73
N VAL A 81 16.12 -21.19 11.67
CA VAL A 81 15.48 -21.76 12.85
C VAL A 81 16.43 -22.78 13.47
N VAL A 82 17.04 -22.42 14.60
CA VAL A 82 17.96 -23.31 15.34
C VAL A 82 17.23 -23.95 16.51
N GLY A 83 16.92 -25.25 16.37
CA GLY A 83 16.43 -26.10 17.46
C GLY A 83 14.89 -26.30 17.53
N PRO A 84 14.43 -27.31 18.30
CA PRO A 84 13.02 -27.72 18.38
C PRO A 84 12.13 -26.80 19.24
N GLY A 85 12.62 -25.61 19.64
CA GLY A 85 11.92 -24.71 20.57
C GLY A 85 10.99 -23.70 19.89
N VAL A 86 11.01 -23.60 18.56
CA VAL A 86 10.19 -22.62 17.85
C VAL A 86 8.78 -23.18 17.67
N ALA A 87 7.84 -22.59 18.41
CA ALA A 87 6.43 -22.95 18.38
C ALA A 87 5.66 -22.09 17.37
N CYS A 88 4.72 -22.73 16.67
CA CYS A 88 3.76 -22.03 15.84
C CYS A 88 2.86 -21.13 16.69
N ALA A 89 2.74 -19.85 16.32
CA ALA A 89 1.94 -18.88 17.06
C ALA A 89 0.43 -19.16 17.05
N ARG A 90 -0.10 -19.93 16.08
CA ARG A 90 -1.52 -20.32 16.02
C ARG A 90 -1.82 -21.59 16.80
N CYS A 91 -1.04 -22.67 16.60
CA CYS A 91 -1.36 -23.98 17.17
C CYS A 91 -0.51 -24.36 18.41
N GLY A 92 0.54 -23.61 18.73
CA GLY A 92 1.42 -23.82 19.88
C GLY A 92 2.36 -25.03 19.79
N ARG A 93 2.31 -25.82 18.70
CA ARG A 93 3.21 -26.96 18.48
C ARG A 93 4.53 -26.53 17.86
N SER A 94 5.57 -27.35 18.01
CA SER A 94 6.84 -27.13 17.33
C SER A 94 6.65 -27.06 15.81
N LEU A 95 7.39 -26.20 15.13
CA LEU A 95 7.40 -26.14 13.65
C LEU A 95 7.87 -27.44 12.99
N SER A 96 8.62 -28.27 13.73
CA SER A 96 9.03 -29.61 13.28
C SER A 96 7.89 -30.62 13.27
N ASP A 97 6.86 -30.40 14.08
CA ASP A 97 5.74 -31.32 14.20
C ASP A 97 4.69 -31.06 13.11
N ALA A 98 3.94 -32.09 12.76
CA ALA A 98 2.83 -31.95 11.84
C ALA A 98 1.75 -31.02 12.44
N PRO A 99 1.19 -30.09 11.63
CA PRO A 99 0.11 -29.22 12.06
C PRO A 99 -1.13 -30.05 12.44
N PRO A 100 -1.91 -29.64 13.45
CA PRO A 100 -3.10 -30.37 13.84
C PRO A 100 -4.15 -30.37 12.73
N PRO A 101 -4.92 -31.47 12.54
CA PRO A 101 -5.98 -31.56 11.53
C PRO A 101 -7.05 -30.48 11.71
N ALA A 102 -7.31 -30.05 12.94
CA ALA A 102 -8.23 -28.95 13.25
C ALA A 102 -7.71 -27.57 12.78
N ALA A 103 -6.39 -27.35 12.76
CA ALA A 103 -5.81 -26.08 12.32
C ALA A 103 -5.68 -25.97 10.79
N LEU A 104 -5.96 -27.06 10.07
CA LEU A 104 -5.96 -27.05 8.62
C LEU A 104 -7.23 -26.38 8.07
N ASP A 105 -8.37 -26.32 8.78
CA ASP A 105 -9.61 -25.72 8.25
C ASP A 105 -9.98 -26.20 6.82
N GLY A 106 -9.59 -27.43 6.47
CA GLY A 106 -9.73 -27.99 5.12
C GLY A 106 -8.66 -27.58 4.10
N LEU A 107 -7.65 -26.80 4.49
CA LEU A 107 -6.47 -26.50 3.69
C LEU A 107 -5.58 -27.73 3.56
N ALA A 108 -4.98 -27.87 2.38
CA ALA A 108 -4.01 -28.91 2.14
C ALA A 108 -2.64 -28.55 2.74
N SER A 109 -1.88 -29.57 3.11
CA SER A 109 -0.47 -29.45 3.53
C SER A 109 0.39 -30.47 2.80
N GLY A 110 1.70 -30.23 2.74
CA GLY A 110 2.64 -31.08 2.01
C GLY A 110 2.82 -30.69 0.54
N GLY A 111 3.46 -31.57 -0.23
CA GLY A 111 3.80 -31.31 -1.63
C GLY A 111 4.80 -30.17 -1.79
N ALA A 112 4.50 -29.23 -2.68
CA ALA A 112 5.31 -28.04 -2.93
C ALA A 112 4.98 -26.87 -1.99
N ILE A 113 4.09 -27.06 -1.00
CA ILE A 113 3.82 -26.04 0.02
C ILE A 113 5.01 -25.99 0.99
N PRO A 114 5.54 -24.80 1.32
CA PRO A 114 6.56 -24.66 2.35
C PRO A 114 6.12 -25.29 3.69
N ALA A 115 7.06 -25.83 4.46
CA ALA A 115 6.72 -26.44 5.75
C ALA A 115 6.23 -25.38 6.76
N PHE A 116 6.91 -24.23 6.80
CA PHE A 116 6.63 -23.15 7.74
C PHE A 116 7.08 -21.79 7.17
N TYR A 117 6.57 -20.72 7.79
CA TYR A 117 6.97 -19.34 7.56
C TYR A 117 7.50 -18.74 8.87
N VAL A 118 8.54 -17.92 8.76
CA VAL A 118 9.10 -17.12 9.85
C VAL A 118 9.08 -15.68 9.42
N PHE A 119 8.51 -14.82 10.26
CA PHE A 119 8.37 -13.40 9.99
C PHE A 119 9.44 -12.61 10.76
N PRO A 120 9.87 -11.44 10.25
CA PRO A 120 10.84 -10.56 10.94
C PRO A 120 10.42 -10.14 12.35
N THR A 121 9.12 -10.15 12.64
CA THR A 121 8.53 -9.88 13.96
C THR A 121 8.83 -10.97 15.00
N GLY A 122 9.50 -12.07 14.61
CA GLY A 122 9.76 -13.23 15.46
C GLY A 122 8.60 -14.23 15.51
N LEU A 123 7.48 -13.93 14.84
CA LEU A 123 6.37 -14.87 14.72
C LEU A 123 6.69 -15.97 13.72
N SER A 124 6.19 -17.16 14.00
CA SER A 124 6.39 -18.30 13.13
C SER A 124 5.14 -19.18 13.07
N TYR A 125 4.92 -19.79 11.92
CA TYR A 125 3.71 -20.55 11.64
C TYR A 125 4.00 -21.74 10.73
N HIS A 126 3.34 -22.87 10.96
CA HIS A 126 3.18 -23.86 9.88
C HIS A 126 2.48 -23.20 8.70
N ALA A 127 2.79 -23.57 7.46
CA ALA A 127 2.14 -22.99 6.29
C ALA A 127 0.59 -23.02 6.32
N PRO A 128 -0.07 -24.15 6.66
CA PRO A 128 -1.54 -24.15 6.77
C PRO A 128 -2.05 -23.29 7.94
N CYS A 129 -1.32 -23.24 9.06
CA CYS A 129 -1.68 -22.38 10.20
C CYS A 129 -1.58 -20.89 9.84
N CYS A 130 -0.56 -20.51 9.05
CA CYS A 130 -0.42 -19.14 8.54
C CYS A 130 -1.61 -18.77 7.66
N ALA A 131 -1.95 -19.63 6.70
CA ALA A 131 -3.07 -19.39 5.80
C ALA A 131 -4.41 -19.35 6.55
N ALA A 132 -4.61 -20.21 7.54
CA ALA A 132 -5.80 -20.19 8.36
C ALA A 132 -5.90 -18.91 9.24
N GLU A 133 -4.78 -18.35 9.67
CA GLU A 133 -4.72 -17.05 10.38
C GLU A 133 -5.13 -15.91 9.45
N LEU A 134 -4.60 -15.89 8.23
CA LEU A 134 -4.97 -14.91 7.20
C LEU A 134 -6.45 -15.01 6.80
N LEU A 135 -7.02 -16.22 6.76
CA LEU A 135 -8.43 -16.40 6.44
C LEU A 135 -9.36 -15.98 7.60
N ALA A 136 -8.86 -15.93 8.83
CA ALA A 136 -9.62 -15.47 9.99
C ALA A 136 -9.82 -13.95 9.99
N THR A 137 -8.97 -13.17 9.31
CA THR A 137 -9.13 -11.70 9.20
C THR A 137 -10.22 -11.27 8.21
N HIS A 138 -11.11 -12.18 7.81
CA HIS A 138 -12.20 -11.96 6.87
C HIS A 138 -11.80 -11.28 5.54
N PRO A 139 -10.85 -11.87 4.78
CA PRO A 139 -10.54 -11.36 3.46
C PRO A 139 -11.72 -11.50 2.50
N PRO A 140 -11.76 -10.73 1.39
CA PRO A 140 -12.78 -10.85 0.36
C PRO A 140 -12.96 -12.31 -0.10
N PRO A 141 -14.18 -12.76 -0.42
CA PRO A 141 -14.46 -14.16 -0.77
C PRO A 141 -13.63 -14.64 -1.97
N ALA A 142 -13.31 -13.75 -2.91
CA ALA A 142 -12.43 -14.03 -4.04
C ALA A 142 -11.01 -14.38 -3.59
N VAL A 143 -10.44 -13.63 -2.65
CA VAL A 143 -9.10 -13.89 -2.09
C VAL A 143 -9.09 -15.22 -1.35
N ARG A 144 -10.14 -15.49 -0.54
CA ARG A 144 -10.29 -16.77 0.16
C ARG A 144 -10.29 -17.96 -0.80
N ALA A 145 -11.07 -17.87 -1.90
CA ALA A 145 -11.12 -18.93 -2.91
C ALA A 145 -9.78 -19.10 -3.64
N ARG A 146 -9.08 -18.00 -3.96
CA ARG A 146 -7.74 -18.03 -4.56
C ARG A 146 -6.75 -18.77 -3.67
N VAL A 147 -6.69 -18.41 -2.38
CA VAL A 147 -5.76 -19.01 -1.41
C VAL A 147 -5.99 -20.51 -1.28
N THR A 148 -7.24 -20.94 -1.06
CA THR A 148 -7.57 -22.36 -0.88
C THR A 148 -7.32 -23.19 -2.15
N ALA A 149 -7.64 -22.65 -3.33
CA ALA A 149 -7.38 -23.30 -4.61
C ALA A 149 -5.88 -23.45 -4.89
N THR A 150 -5.09 -22.41 -4.65
CA THR A 150 -3.63 -22.44 -4.84
C THR A 150 -2.95 -23.44 -3.92
N LEU A 151 -3.28 -23.45 -2.62
CA LEU A 151 -2.75 -24.44 -1.68
C LEU A 151 -3.13 -25.86 -2.08
N SER A 152 -4.38 -26.07 -2.51
CA SER A 152 -4.83 -27.37 -3.01
C SER A 152 -4.06 -27.85 -4.25
N ARG A 153 -3.63 -26.93 -5.12
CA ARG A 153 -2.81 -27.24 -6.30
C ARG A 153 -1.37 -27.56 -5.89
N LEU A 154 -0.75 -26.72 -5.06
CA LEU A 154 0.64 -26.91 -4.60
C LEU A 154 0.82 -28.20 -3.81
N SER A 155 -0.16 -28.60 -3.00
CA SER A 155 -0.10 -29.84 -2.22
C SER A 155 0.02 -31.12 -3.05
N ARG A 156 -0.41 -31.08 -4.32
CA ARG A 156 -0.36 -32.23 -5.23
C ARG A 156 0.93 -32.30 -6.03
N LEU A 157 1.71 -31.23 -6.04
CA LEU A 157 2.98 -31.15 -6.77
C LEU A 157 4.12 -31.59 -5.85
N ALA A 158 5.16 -32.20 -6.43
CA ALA A 158 6.35 -32.54 -5.68
C ALA A 158 7.17 -31.28 -5.32
N PRO A 159 7.88 -31.29 -4.18
CA PRO A 159 8.83 -30.22 -3.89
C PRO A 159 9.90 -30.18 -5.00
N ALA A 160 10.07 -29.02 -5.64
CA ALA A 160 10.93 -28.78 -6.82
C ALA A 160 10.42 -29.27 -8.19
N ASP A 161 9.13 -29.59 -8.31
CA ASP A 161 8.50 -29.77 -9.63
C ASP A 161 8.57 -28.44 -10.44
N PRO A 162 9.05 -28.44 -11.70
CA PRO A 162 9.07 -27.23 -12.54
C PRO A 162 7.69 -26.56 -12.66
N ALA A 163 6.60 -27.32 -12.58
CA ALA A 163 5.25 -26.78 -12.57
C ALA A 163 4.95 -25.96 -11.30
N ALA A 164 5.49 -26.37 -10.14
CA ALA A 164 5.35 -25.62 -8.90
C ALA A 164 6.16 -24.32 -8.94
N VAL A 165 7.39 -24.37 -9.46
CA VAL A 165 8.24 -23.18 -9.64
C VAL A 165 7.58 -22.17 -10.57
N THR A 166 7.02 -22.64 -11.69
CA THR A 166 6.29 -21.79 -12.65
C THR A 166 5.03 -21.18 -12.03
N LEU A 167 4.29 -21.94 -11.22
CA LEU A 167 3.10 -21.43 -10.55
C LEU A 167 3.46 -20.34 -9.52
N VAL A 168 4.54 -20.54 -8.76
CA VAL A 168 5.02 -19.55 -7.79
C VAL A 168 5.51 -18.28 -8.49
N SER A 169 6.22 -18.40 -9.62
CA SER A 169 6.66 -17.22 -10.37
C SER A 169 5.51 -16.45 -11.01
N GLN A 170 4.48 -17.13 -11.52
CA GLN A 170 3.25 -16.51 -12.01
C GLN A 170 2.54 -15.75 -10.90
N LEU A 171 2.39 -16.35 -9.72
CA LEU A 171 1.77 -15.69 -8.58
C LEU A 171 2.55 -14.46 -8.11
N ALA A 172 3.89 -14.52 -8.13
CA ALA A 172 4.73 -13.37 -7.81
C ALA A 172 4.55 -12.23 -8.84
N ALA A 173 4.43 -12.57 -10.12
CA ALA A 173 4.16 -11.60 -11.18
C ALA A 173 2.76 -10.96 -11.06
N ASP A 174 1.73 -11.75 -10.74
CA ASP A 174 0.37 -11.26 -10.53
C ASP A 174 0.31 -10.29 -9.34
N VAL A 175 1.00 -10.60 -8.23
CA VAL A 175 1.08 -9.70 -7.06
C VAL A 175 1.84 -8.42 -7.40
N ALA A 176 2.92 -8.51 -8.17
CA ALA A 176 3.67 -7.33 -8.61
C ALA A 176 2.89 -6.44 -9.59
N ALA A 177 1.93 -7.00 -10.34
CA ALA A 177 1.08 -6.26 -11.27
C ALA A 177 -0.15 -5.61 -10.60
N GLU A 178 -0.51 -6.03 -9.38
CA GLU A 178 -1.59 -5.44 -8.57
C GLU A 178 -1.13 -4.18 -7.79
N ASP A 179 0.16 -3.81 -7.83
CA ASP A 179 0.71 -2.62 -7.17
C ASP A 179 0.56 -1.37 -8.10
N PRO A 180 -0.17 -0.30 -7.69
CA PRO A 180 -0.39 0.89 -8.50
C PRO A 180 0.82 1.84 -8.61
#